data_AF-A0A376WZ23-F1
#
_entry.id   AF-A0A376WZ23-F1
#
_cell.length_a   1.000
_cell.length_b   1.000
_cell.length_c   1.000
_cell.angle_alpha   90.00
_cell.angle_beta   90.00
_cell.angle_gamma   90.00
#
_symmetry.space_group_name_H-M   'P 1'
#
loop_
_entity.id
_entity.type
_entity.pdbx_description
1 polymer ?
#
loop_
_entity_poly.entity_id
_entity_poly.type
_entity_poly.pdbx_seq_one_letter_code
_entity_poly.pdbx_strand_id
1 'polypeptide(L)'
;MPAPVWQSWCWQWGLQQAGEQLLKTVLTRLRQHHLPASTADMAAAHLHAMALAQLRGHKLPLRTDWLDAIAGSLIKEALNAPLPWSYRGVIHPDTDPILLTLIDTLAGDGFGKLAPSTPQPPLPKDVTCELERTAISLPAELTLNRFTPNGLAQSQVLHRLAILEIPGIVRQQGSTLTLAGNGEERWKLTRPLSQHAALIEAACFGATLQEAARHKLEADMLDAGGIGSITTCLSQAALAGLASFSQQLLEQLTLLIAQENQFAEMGQALEVLYALWRLDEISGMQGAQILQTTLCAAIDRTLWLCESNGKPDEKEFHAHLHSWQALCHILRDLHSGVNLPGVSLSAAVALLERRSQAIHAPALDRGAALGALMRLEHPNASAEAALAMLAQFFPAQSGEALHGLLALARHQLACQPAFIAGFSSHLNQLSDDDFINALPDLRAAMAWLPPRERGTLAHQVLEHYQLAQLPVSALQMPLHCPPQAIAHHQQLEQQALASLQNWGVFHV
;
A
#
# COMPACT_ATOMS: atom_id res chain seq x y z
N MET A 1 -8.93 -25.39 -35.30
CA MET A 1 -7.99 -25.65 -34.19
C MET A 1 -6.55 -25.33 -34.61
N PRO A 2 -5.81 -24.52 -33.84
CA PRO A 2 -4.38 -24.25 -34.09
C PRO A 2 -3.54 -25.50 -33.83
N ALA A 3 -2.54 -25.75 -34.68
CA ALA A 3 -1.59 -26.86 -34.55
C ALA A 3 -0.18 -26.37 -34.94
N PRO A 4 0.43 -25.47 -34.14
CA PRO A 4 1.69 -24.82 -34.47
C PRO A 4 2.84 -25.82 -34.60
N VAL A 5 2.84 -26.91 -33.83
CA VAL A 5 3.87 -27.96 -33.92
C VAL A 5 3.82 -28.64 -35.29
N TRP A 6 2.63 -28.97 -35.79
CA TRP A 6 2.48 -29.52 -37.15
C TRP A 6 3.01 -28.58 -38.22
N GLN A 7 2.66 -27.29 -38.12
CA GLN A 7 3.13 -26.28 -39.06
C GLN A 7 4.66 -26.15 -39.02
N SER A 8 5.25 -26.20 -37.83
CA SER A 8 6.70 -26.19 -37.63
C SER A 8 7.38 -27.39 -38.28
N TRP A 9 6.86 -28.60 -38.09
CA TRP A 9 7.41 -29.81 -38.72
C TRP A 9 7.30 -29.79 -40.24
N CYS A 10 6.14 -29.36 -40.77
CA CYS A 10 5.97 -29.19 -42.21
C CYS A 10 6.95 -28.18 -42.79
N TRP A 11 7.22 -27.09 -42.07
CA TRP A 11 8.18 -26.08 -42.48
C TRP A 11 9.63 -26.59 -42.46
N GLN A 12 10.02 -27.31 -41.39
CA GLN A 12 11.40 -27.77 -41.20
C GLN A 12 11.76 -28.99 -42.04
N TRP A 13 10.82 -29.92 -42.21
CA TRP A 13 11.09 -31.28 -42.71
C TRP A 13 10.20 -31.68 -43.90
N GLY A 14 9.22 -30.85 -44.26
CA GLY A 14 8.22 -31.17 -45.29
C GLY A 14 7.11 -32.09 -44.79
N LEU A 15 6.08 -32.29 -45.64
CA LEU A 15 4.85 -33.01 -45.27
C LEU A 15 5.07 -34.48 -44.92
N GLN A 16 5.98 -35.17 -45.63
CA GLN A 16 6.22 -36.60 -45.43
C GLN A 16 6.87 -36.88 -44.07
N GLN A 17 7.98 -36.21 -43.78
CA GLN A 17 8.69 -36.36 -42.50
C GLN A 17 7.86 -35.81 -41.32
N ALA A 18 7.03 -34.78 -41.53
CA ALA A 18 6.12 -34.29 -40.50
C ALA A 18 5.12 -35.37 -40.04
N GLY A 19 4.62 -36.20 -40.96
CA GLY A 19 3.75 -37.33 -40.62
C GLY A 19 4.46 -38.41 -39.79
N GLU A 20 5.69 -38.76 -40.15
CA GLU A 20 6.51 -39.72 -39.38
C GLU A 20 6.82 -39.21 -37.97
N GLN A 21 7.14 -37.92 -37.83
CA GLN A 21 7.40 -37.28 -36.55
C GLN A 21 6.14 -37.18 -35.69
N LEU A 22 4.98 -36.93 -36.30
CA LEU A 22 3.70 -36.98 -35.60
C LEU A 22 3.47 -38.36 -35.00
N LEU A 23 3.54 -39.43 -35.80
CA LEU A 23 3.34 -40.79 -35.29
C LEU A 23 4.32 -41.13 -34.17
N LYS A 24 5.61 -40.82 -34.35
CA LYS A 24 6.64 -41.08 -33.33
C LYS A 24 6.34 -40.34 -32.01
N THR A 25 5.97 -39.06 -32.10
CA THR A 25 5.70 -38.21 -30.93
C THR A 25 4.43 -38.64 -30.21
N VAL A 26 3.36 -38.91 -30.96
CA VAL A 26 2.08 -39.39 -30.42
C VAL A 26 2.25 -40.74 -29.74
N LEU A 27 2.92 -41.71 -30.37
CA LEU A 27 3.19 -43.01 -29.75
C LEU A 27 3.98 -42.85 -28.45
N THR A 28 4.95 -41.95 -28.42
CA THR A 28 5.76 -41.69 -27.22
C THR A 28 4.90 -41.09 -26.10
N ARG A 29 4.09 -40.07 -26.38
CA ARG A 29 3.20 -39.44 -25.40
C ARG A 29 2.10 -40.39 -24.91
N LEU A 30 1.46 -41.14 -25.81
CA LEU A 30 0.44 -42.14 -25.42
C LEU A 30 1.03 -43.16 -24.44
N ARG A 31 2.26 -43.63 -24.67
CA ARG A 31 2.96 -44.53 -23.74
C ARG A 31 3.28 -43.87 -22.41
N GLN A 32 3.71 -42.61 -22.40
CA GLN A 32 3.96 -41.84 -21.18
C GLN A 32 2.69 -41.65 -20.34
N HIS A 33 1.54 -41.50 -20.98
CA HIS A 33 0.23 -41.41 -20.33
C HIS A 33 -0.41 -42.77 -20.05
N HIS A 34 0.31 -43.88 -20.25
CA HIS A 34 -0.19 -45.26 -20.08
C HIS A 34 -1.47 -45.57 -20.89
N LEU A 35 -1.64 -44.92 -22.04
CA LEU A 35 -2.75 -45.16 -22.97
C LEU A 35 -2.41 -46.30 -23.93
N PRO A 36 -3.41 -47.09 -24.37
CA PRO A 36 -3.20 -48.25 -25.23
C PRO A 36 -2.73 -47.81 -26.63
N ALA A 37 -1.44 -48.03 -26.92
CA ALA A 37 -0.87 -47.77 -28.24
C ALA A 37 0.26 -48.77 -28.56
N SER A 38 -0.02 -49.71 -29.47
CA SER A 38 0.98 -50.66 -29.96
C SER A 38 1.67 -50.15 -31.23
N THR A 39 2.81 -50.74 -31.58
CA THR A 39 3.46 -50.47 -32.87
C THR A 39 2.59 -50.91 -34.06
N ALA A 40 1.76 -51.94 -33.87
CA ALA A 40 0.81 -52.39 -34.88
C ALA A 40 -0.30 -51.35 -35.13
N ASP A 41 -0.82 -50.72 -34.07
CA ASP A 41 -1.83 -49.66 -34.19
C ASP A 41 -1.25 -48.44 -34.96
N MET A 42 0.03 -48.10 -34.74
CA MET A 42 0.68 -47.01 -35.48
C MET A 42 0.93 -47.35 -36.96
N ALA A 43 1.21 -48.62 -37.28
CA ALA A 43 1.30 -49.08 -38.67
C ALA A 43 -0.08 -49.01 -39.35
N ALA A 44 -1.14 -49.39 -38.63
CA ALA A 44 -2.52 -49.24 -39.11
C ALA A 44 -2.88 -47.77 -39.33
N ALA A 45 -2.53 -46.87 -38.39
CA ALA A 45 -2.72 -45.43 -38.52
C ALA A 45 -1.99 -44.88 -39.76
N HIS A 46 -0.76 -45.32 -40.03
CA HIS A 46 0.00 -44.92 -41.20
C HIS A 46 -0.70 -45.33 -42.50
N LEU A 47 -1.08 -46.60 -42.64
CA LEU A 47 -1.79 -47.11 -43.81
C LEU A 47 -3.14 -46.42 -44.01
N HIS A 48 -3.87 -46.17 -42.91
CA HIS A 48 -5.15 -45.48 -42.94
C HIS A 48 -4.98 -44.02 -43.39
N ALA A 49 -3.95 -43.31 -42.93
CA ALA A 49 -3.65 -41.95 -43.37
C ALA A 49 -3.31 -41.90 -44.88
N MET A 50 -2.53 -42.86 -45.39
CA MET A 50 -2.24 -42.98 -46.83
C MET A 50 -3.52 -43.20 -47.64
N ALA A 51 -4.40 -44.10 -47.19
CA ALA A 51 -5.66 -44.39 -47.87
C ALA A 51 -6.60 -43.17 -47.86
N LEU A 52 -6.72 -42.48 -46.72
CA LEU A 52 -7.53 -41.26 -46.61
C LEU A 52 -7.01 -40.15 -47.52
N ALA A 53 -5.69 -39.98 -47.60
CA ALA A 53 -5.07 -39.02 -48.51
C ALA A 53 -5.45 -39.31 -49.97
N GLN A 54 -5.36 -40.59 -50.40
CA GLN A 54 -5.76 -40.99 -51.76
C GLN A 54 -7.24 -40.75 -52.02
N LEU A 55 -8.12 -41.12 -51.08
CA LEU A 55 -9.57 -40.90 -51.21
C LEU A 55 -9.94 -39.42 -51.29
N ARG A 56 -9.19 -38.55 -50.60
CA ARG A 56 -9.39 -37.09 -50.59
C ARG A 56 -8.65 -36.36 -51.71
N GLY A 57 -7.91 -37.08 -52.55
CA GLY A 57 -7.15 -36.51 -53.68
C GLY A 57 -5.86 -35.79 -53.28
N HIS A 58 -5.33 -36.06 -52.09
CA HIS A 58 -4.07 -35.51 -51.63
C HIS A 58 -2.88 -36.38 -52.07
N LYS A 59 -1.81 -35.76 -52.58
CA LYS A 59 -0.57 -36.50 -52.95
C LYS A 59 0.14 -37.10 -51.73
N LEU A 60 0.06 -36.43 -50.58
CA LEU A 60 0.59 -36.84 -49.29
C LEU A 60 -0.47 -36.52 -48.23
N PRO A 61 -0.55 -37.26 -47.11
CA PRO A 61 -1.52 -36.97 -46.07
C PRO A 61 -1.30 -35.59 -45.48
N LEU A 62 -2.41 -34.85 -45.38
CA LEU A 62 -2.46 -33.59 -44.67
C LEU A 62 -2.77 -33.85 -43.19
N ARG A 63 -2.71 -32.78 -42.39
CA ARG A 63 -2.97 -32.84 -40.95
C ARG A 63 -4.27 -33.58 -40.60
N THR A 64 -5.36 -33.27 -41.30
CA THR A 64 -6.67 -33.88 -41.05
C THR A 64 -6.68 -35.37 -41.36
N ASP A 65 -5.93 -35.82 -42.36
CA ASP A 65 -5.85 -37.24 -42.72
C ASP A 65 -5.14 -38.03 -41.62
N TRP A 66 -4.07 -37.46 -41.06
CA TRP A 66 -3.40 -38.04 -39.89
C TRP A 66 -4.28 -38.08 -38.65
N LEU A 67 -4.96 -36.99 -38.35
CA LEU A 67 -5.86 -36.89 -37.21
C LEU A 67 -6.98 -37.93 -37.28
N ASP A 68 -7.65 -38.03 -38.43
CA ASP A 68 -8.74 -38.98 -38.65
C ASP A 68 -8.22 -40.43 -38.67
N ALA A 69 -7.05 -40.68 -39.25
CA ALA A 69 -6.44 -42.01 -39.27
C ALA A 69 -6.07 -42.52 -37.88
N ILE A 70 -5.48 -41.66 -37.05
CA ILE A 70 -5.11 -41.97 -35.66
C ILE A 70 -6.38 -42.22 -34.83
N ALA A 71 -7.39 -41.36 -34.95
CA ALA A 71 -8.68 -41.57 -34.28
C ALA A 71 -9.33 -42.89 -34.71
N GLY A 72 -9.41 -43.16 -36.01
CA GLY A 72 -10.06 -44.36 -36.55
C GLY A 72 -9.26 -45.67 -36.37
N SER A 73 -7.97 -45.62 -36.01
CA SER A 73 -7.15 -46.82 -35.78
C SER A 73 -6.98 -47.16 -34.29
N LEU A 74 -6.89 -46.15 -33.43
CA LEU A 74 -6.64 -46.34 -32.00
C LEU A 74 -7.92 -46.42 -31.18
N ILE A 75 -8.99 -45.73 -31.60
CA ILE A 75 -10.25 -45.70 -30.86
C ILE A 75 -11.13 -46.83 -31.40
N LYS A 76 -11.29 -47.88 -30.58
CA LYS A 76 -12.03 -49.11 -30.94
C LYS A 76 -13.48 -49.08 -30.45
N GLU A 77 -13.82 -48.11 -29.62
CA GLU A 77 -15.14 -47.94 -29.00
C GLU A 77 -15.89 -46.75 -29.62
N ALA A 78 -17.17 -46.60 -29.26
CA ALA A 78 -17.97 -45.47 -29.71
C ALA A 78 -17.48 -44.16 -29.07
N LEU A 79 -17.35 -43.11 -29.89
CA LEU A 79 -16.99 -41.78 -29.41
C LEU A 79 -18.17 -41.17 -28.63
N ASN A 80 -17.91 -40.79 -27.37
CA ASN A 80 -18.89 -40.11 -26.52
C ASN A 80 -19.01 -38.60 -26.84
N ALA A 81 -18.07 -38.06 -27.60
CA ALA A 81 -18.03 -36.67 -28.03
C ALA A 81 -17.60 -36.56 -29.50
N PRO A 82 -18.03 -35.51 -30.23
CA PRO A 82 -17.57 -35.27 -31.60
C PRO A 82 -16.06 -35.03 -31.63
N LEU A 83 -15.42 -35.35 -32.76
CA LEU A 83 -13.99 -35.11 -32.96
C LEU A 83 -13.67 -33.62 -32.74
N PRO A 84 -12.65 -33.26 -31.94
CA PRO A 84 -12.42 -31.86 -31.58
C PRO A 84 -12.09 -30.93 -32.76
N TRP A 85 -11.65 -31.48 -33.89
CA TRP A 85 -11.40 -30.73 -35.12
C TRP A 85 -12.61 -30.65 -36.06
N SER A 86 -13.76 -31.23 -35.72
CA SER A 86 -14.99 -31.17 -36.52
C SER A 86 -15.92 -29.99 -36.15
N TYR A 87 -15.63 -29.27 -35.06
CA TYR A 87 -16.41 -28.11 -34.62
C TYR A 87 -15.52 -26.94 -34.17
N ARG A 88 -16.13 -25.78 -33.92
CA ARG A 88 -15.47 -24.62 -33.29
C ARG A 88 -15.98 -24.48 -31.87
N GLY A 89 -15.08 -24.36 -30.90
CA GLY A 89 -15.45 -24.16 -29.50
C GLY A 89 -14.44 -24.76 -28.53
N VAL A 90 -14.81 -24.78 -27.26
CA VAL A 90 -14.06 -25.45 -26.19
C VAL A 90 -14.21 -26.96 -26.37
N ILE A 91 -13.13 -27.70 -26.10
CA ILE A 91 -13.14 -29.17 -26.20
C ILE A 91 -14.13 -29.75 -25.19
N HIS A 92 -14.99 -30.66 -25.63
CA HIS A 92 -16.00 -31.30 -24.79
C HIS A 92 -15.33 -32.09 -23.64
N PRO A 93 -15.84 -32.05 -22.40
CA PRO A 93 -15.28 -32.79 -21.27
C PRO A 93 -15.15 -34.29 -21.51
N ASP A 94 -16.11 -34.87 -22.23
CA ASP A 94 -16.16 -36.32 -22.55
C ASP A 94 -15.30 -36.71 -23.78
N THR A 95 -14.36 -35.86 -24.19
CA THR A 95 -13.45 -36.17 -25.29
C THR A 95 -12.47 -37.26 -24.88
N ASP A 96 -12.27 -38.26 -25.76
CA ASP A 96 -11.38 -39.39 -25.51
C ASP A 96 -9.93 -38.94 -25.17
N PRO A 97 -9.27 -39.52 -24.14
CA PRO A 97 -7.91 -39.18 -23.74
C PRO A 97 -6.86 -39.27 -24.86
N ILE A 98 -7.03 -40.19 -25.83
CA ILE A 98 -6.14 -40.32 -26.99
C ILE A 98 -6.26 -39.08 -27.88
N LEU A 99 -7.47 -38.56 -28.08
CA LEU A 99 -7.72 -37.35 -28.85
C LEU A 99 -7.17 -36.11 -28.14
N LEU A 100 -7.33 -36.03 -26.82
CA LEU A 100 -6.73 -34.96 -26.00
C LEU A 100 -5.20 -34.98 -26.11
N THR A 101 -4.58 -36.15 -26.01
CA THR A 101 -3.12 -36.31 -26.15
C THR A 101 -2.66 -35.89 -27.55
N LEU A 102 -3.38 -36.29 -28.59
CA LEU A 102 -3.07 -35.92 -29.97
C LEU A 102 -3.15 -34.40 -30.19
N ILE A 103 -4.20 -33.79 -29.66
CA ILE A 103 -4.38 -32.33 -29.68
C ILE A 103 -3.25 -31.62 -28.96
N ASP A 104 -2.91 -32.09 -27.76
CA ASP A 104 -1.88 -31.51 -26.92
C ASP A 104 -0.49 -31.64 -27.58
N THR A 105 -0.20 -32.77 -28.25
CA THR A 105 1.04 -32.92 -29.04
C THR A 105 1.15 -31.91 -30.17
N LEU A 106 0.03 -31.58 -30.81
CA LEU A 106 -0.02 -30.67 -31.94
C LEU A 106 -0.05 -29.19 -31.53
N ALA A 107 -0.62 -28.90 -30.36
CA ALA A 107 -0.59 -27.60 -29.71
C ALA A 107 0.85 -27.27 -29.26
N GLY A 108 1.48 -28.20 -28.55
CA GLY A 108 2.81 -28.04 -27.96
C GLY A 108 2.89 -26.93 -26.91
N ASP A 109 4.05 -26.85 -26.26
CA ASP A 109 4.30 -25.90 -25.16
C ASP A 109 5.23 -24.74 -25.59
N GLY A 110 5.56 -24.69 -26.88
CA GLY A 110 6.52 -23.74 -27.43
C GLY A 110 5.89 -22.36 -27.69
N PHE A 111 6.69 -21.32 -27.53
CA PHE A 111 6.30 -19.96 -27.93
C PHE A 111 6.74 -19.68 -29.38
N GLY A 112 5.84 -19.14 -30.19
CA GLY A 112 6.17 -18.73 -31.55
C GLY A 112 7.26 -17.65 -31.56
N LYS A 113 8.23 -17.76 -32.47
CA LYS A 113 9.21 -16.70 -32.71
C LYS A 113 8.80 -15.91 -33.94
N LEU A 114 8.65 -14.60 -33.79
CA LEU A 114 8.46 -13.69 -34.91
C LEU A 114 9.75 -13.63 -35.74
N ALA A 115 9.61 -13.33 -37.03
CA ALA A 115 10.77 -13.10 -37.89
C ALA A 115 11.57 -11.88 -37.38
N PRO A 116 12.91 -11.84 -37.51
CA PRO A 116 13.71 -10.73 -37.02
C PRO A 116 13.33 -9.37 -37.61
N SER A 117 12.75 -9.36 -38.81
CA SER A 117 12.28 -8.15 -39.51
C SER A 117 10.86 -7.73 -39.14
N THR A 118 10.15 -8.49 -38.31
CA THR A 118 8.80 -8.11 -37.88
C THR A 118 8.87 -6.85 -37.00
N PRO A 119 8.18 -5.76 -37.36
CA PRO A 119 8.09 -4.58 -36.51
C PRO A 119 7.50 -4.97 -35.14
N GLN A 120 8.20 -4.61 -34.08
CA GLN A 120 7.77 -4.84 -32.71
C GLN A 120 7.73 -3.50 -31.97
N PRO A 121 6.83 -3.35 -30.98
CA PRO A 121 6.89 -2.20 -30.10
C PRO A 121 8.28 -2.12 -29.44
N PRO A 122 8.76 -0.91 -29.13
CA PRO A 122 10.10 -0.71 -28.57
C PRO A 122 10.23 -1.22 -27.11
N LEU A 123 9.16 -1.15 -26.30
CA LEU A 123 9.20 -1.44 -24.87
C LEU A 123 9.73 -2.86 -24.52
N PRO A 124 9.29 -3.97 -25.16
CA PRO A 124 9.85 -5.29 -24.86
C PRO A 124 11.36 -5.39 -25.06
N LYS A 125 11.90 -4.67 -26.06
CA LYS A 125 13.36 -4.63 -26.32
C LYS A 125 14.07 -3.83 -25.24
N ASP A 126 13.53 -2.67 -24.89
CA ASP A 126 14.08 -1.82 -23.83
C ASP A 126 14.11 -2.53 -22.47
N VAL A 127 13.03 -3.24 -22.10
CA VAL A 127 12.97 -4.06 -20.88
C VAL A 127 14.03 -5.15 -20.89
N THR A 128 14.26 -5.80 -22.03
CA THR A 128 15.33 -6.82 -22.14
C THR A 128 16.70 -6.19 -21.91
N CYS A 129 16.97 -5.02 -22.50
CA CYS A 129 18.21 -4.28 -22.29
C CYS A 129 18.39 -3.82 -20.84
N GLU A 130 17.34 -3.35 -20.17
CA GLU A 130 17.40 -2.94 -18.75
C GLU A 130 17.65 -4.11 -17.80
N LEU A 131 17.04 -5.27 -18.06
CA LEU A 131 17.30 -6.50 -17.30
C LEU A 131 18.75 -6.98 -17.49
N GLU A 132 19.27 -6.93 -18.73
CA GLU A 132 20.67 -7.26 -19.02
C GLU A 132 21.64 -6.27 -18.35
N ARG A 133 21.36 -4.96 -18.44
CA ARG A 133 22.16 -3.89 -17.83
C ARG A 133 22.27 -4.04 -16.31
N THR A 134 21.19 -4.50 -15.67
CA THR A 134 21.12 -4.71 -14.21
C THR A 134 21.45 -6.15 -13.79
N ALA A 135 21.89 -7.00 -14.73
CA ALA A 135 22.21 -8.40 -14.51
C ALA A 135 21.07 -9.22 -13.86
N ILE A 136 19.81 -8.84 -14.12
CA ILE A 136 18.63 -9.55 -13.65
C ILE A 136 18.30 -10.68 -14.63
N SER A 137 18.35 -11.92 -14.14
CA SER A 137 17.97 -13.11 -14.89
C SER A 137 16.60 -13.63 -14.43
N LEU A 138 15.81 -14.16 -15.38
CA LEU A 138 14.49 -14.74 -15.15
C LEU A 138 14.49 -16.22 -15.57
N PRO A 139 13.99 -17.17 -14.74
CA PRO A 139 13.43 -17.00 -13.39
C PRO A 139 14.52 -16.93 -12.30
N ALA A 140 14.24 -16.21 -11.20
CA ALA A 140 15.15 -16.09 -10.06
C ALA A 140 14.41 -15.65 -8.79
N GLU A 141 15.02 -15.92 -7.62
CA GLU A 141 14.68 -15.23 -6.37
C GLU A 141 15.85 -14.30 -6.02
N LEU A 142 15.58 -13.01 -5.90
CA LEU A 142 16.59 -11.98 -5.65
C LEU A 142 16.39 -11.37 -4.27
N THR A 143 17.48 -11.22 -3.53
CA THR A 143 17.54 -10.38 -2.33
C THR A 143 18.41 -9.18 -2.63
N LEU A 144 17.84 -7.99 -2.56
CA LEU A 144 18.46 -6.73 -2.94
C LEU A 144 18.62 -5.83 -1.73
N ASN A 145 19.61 -4.95 -1.76
CA ASN A 145 19.74 -3.87 -0.79
C ASN A 145 19.82 -2.52 -1.52
N ARG A 146 18.79 -1.69 -1.35
CA ARG A 146 18.66 -0.38 -2.02
C ARG A 146 19.70 0.66 -1.59
N PHE A 147 20.41 0.43 -0.49
CA PHE A 147 21.53 1.28 -0.08
C PHE A 147 22.82 0.98 -0.85
N THR A 148 22.85 -0.10 -1.64
CA THR A 148 23.95 -0.38 -2.56
C THR A 148 23.60 0.12 -3.96
N PRO A 149 24.53 0.75 -4.72
CA PRO A 149 24.22 1.29 -6.04
C PRO A 149 23.65 0.25 -7.02
N ASN A 150 24.18 -0.98 -7.00
CA ASN A 150 23.69 -2.06 -7.85
C ASN A 150 22.29 -2.54 -7.39
N GLY A 151 22.10 -2.74 -6.08
CA GLY A 151 20.80 -3.13 -5.53
C GLY A 151 19.72 -2.07 -5.76
N LEU A 152 20.07 -0.78 -5.73
CA LEU A 152 19.19 0.32 -6.08
C LEU A 152 18.76 0.25 -7.55
N ALA A 153 19.72 0.10 -8.47
CA ALA A 153 19.41 0.02 -9.90
C ALA A 153 18.51 -1.20 -10.22
N GLN A 154 18.79 -2.35 -9.59
CA GLN A 154 17.95 -3.55 -9.71
C GLN A 154 16.55 -3.33 -9.13
N SER A 155 16.46 -2.72 -7.93
CA SER A 155 15.19 -2.41 -7.27
C SER A 155 14.33 -1.47 -8.13
N GLN A 156 14.92 -0.40 -8.68
CA GLN A 156 14.22 0.54 -9.56
C GLN A 156 13.64 -0.13 -10.80
N VAL A 157 14.39 -1.01 -11.47
CA VAL A 157 13.88 -1.77 -12.63
C VAL A 157 12.72 -2.67 -12.25
N LEU A 158 12.80 -3.37 -11.12
CA LEU A 158 11.73 -4.25 -10.64
C LEU A 158 10.48 -3.46 -10.22
N HIS A 159 10.64 -2.31 -9.56
CA HIS A 159 9.52 -1.42 -9.22
C HIS A 159 8.84 -0.84 -10.47
N ARG A 160 9.60 -0.46 -11.50
CA ARG A 160 9.03 -0.02 -12.80
C ARG A 160 8.21 -1.13 -13.47
N LEU A 161 8.71 -2.37 -13.45
CA LEU A 161 7.96 -3.52 -13.97
C LEU A 161 6.72 -3.85 -13.14
N ALA A 162 6.79 -3.65 -11.81
CA ALA A 162 5.65 -3.83 -10.92
C ALA A 162 4.56 -2.76 -11.12
N ILE A 163 4.95 -1.49 -11.34
CA ILE A 163 4.04 -0.40 -11.71
C ILE A 163 3.28 -0.70 -13.01
N LEU A 164 3.98 -1.28 -13.99
CA LEU A 164 3.37 -1.72 -15.26
C LEU A 164 2.56 -3.02 -15.13
N GLU A 165 2.43 -3.56 -13.92
CA GLU A 165 1.69 -4.79 -13.62
C GLU A 165 2.16 -6.00 -14.44
N ILE A 166 3.46 -6.05 -14.79
CA ILE A 166 4.00 -7.10 -15.64
C ILE A 166 3.96 -8.46 -14.91
N PRO A 167 3.25 -9.47 -15.44
CA PRO A 167 3.11 -10.76 -14.77
C PRO A 167 4.45 -11.43 -14.51
N GLY A 168 4.57 -12.02 -13.33
CA GLY A 168 5.74 -12.79 -12.92
C GLY A 168 6.81 -12.01 -12.17
N ILE A 169 6.60 -10.72 -11.90
CA ILE A 169 7.46 -9.90 -11.04
C ILE A 169 6.71 -9.67 -9.72
N VAL A 170 7.12 -10.36 -8.64
CA VAL A 170 6.41 -10.29 -7.35
C VAL A 170 7.36 -9.95 -6.22
N ARG A 171 7.06 -8.90 -5.48
CA ARG A 171 7.77 -8.57 -4.24
C ARG A 171 7.24 -9.44 -3.09
N GLN A 172 8.13 -10.17 -2.44
CA GLN A 172 7.80 -11.00 -1.27
C GLN A 172 8.00 -10.25 0.05
N GLN A 173 9.05 -9.45 0.14
CA GLN A 173 9.39 -8.70 1.36
C GLN A 173 10.00 -7.34 1.01
N GLY A 174 9.78 -6.37 1.89
CA GLY A 174 10.39 -5.04 1.86
C GLY A 174 9.39 -3.93 2.18
N SER A 175 9.89 -2.78 2.59
CA SER A 175 9.10 -1.61 2.96
C SER A 175 8.47 -0.92 1.75
N THR A 176 7.22 -0.48 1.84
CA THR A 176 6.54 0.36 0.82
C THR A 176 7.09 1.79 0.75
N LEU A 177 7.86 2.21 1.76
CA LEU A 177 8.52 3.51 1.81
C LEU A 177 10.04 3.36 1.62
N THR A 178 10.64 4.24 0.80
CA THR A 178 12.08 4.25 0.50
C THR A 178 12.96 4.40 1.74
N LEU A 179 12.52 5.20 2.71
CA LEU A 179 13.28 5.55 3.91
C LEU A 179 13.08 4.59 5.09
N ALA A 180 12.14 3.64 5.01
CA ALA A 180 11.80 2.78 6.14
C ALA A 180 12.45 1.37 6.08
N GLY A 181 12.91 0.88 7.23
CA GLY A 181 13.54 -0.45 7.36
C GLY A 181 15.01 -0.49 6.96
N ASN A 182 15.54 -1.70 6.77
CA ASN A 182 16.97 -1.98 6.58
C ASN A 182 17.47 -1.92 5.12
N GLY A 183 16.67 -1.41 4.18
CA GLY A 183 17.07 -1.38 2.78
C GLY A 183 16.74 -2.64 1.98
N GLU A 184 16.39 -3.74 2.65
CA GLU A 184 16.31 -5.05 2.01
C GLU A 184 14.97 -5.30 1.32
N GLU A 185 15.04 -5.92 0.15
CA GLU A 185 13.88 -6.36 -0.62
C GLU A 185 14.09 -7.79 -1.11
N ARG A 186 13.02 -8.60 -1.06
CA ARG A 186 13.02 -9.95 -1.66
C ARG A 186 12.01 -10.01 -2.78
N TRP A 187 12.46 -10.49 -3.93
CA TRP A 187 11.68 -10.55 -5.15
C TRP A 187 11.68 -11.97 -5.71
N LYS A 188 10.49 -12.44 -6.09
CA LYS A 188 10.30 -13.69 -6.82
C LYS A 188 9.98 -13.37 -8.27
N LEU A 189 10.86 -13.81 -9.16
CA LEU A 189 10.83 -13.49 -10.57
C LEU A 189 10.58 -14.76 -11.39
N THR A 190 9.56 -14.73 -12.23
CA THR A 190 9.12 -15.85 -13.08
C THR A 190 8.88 -15.35 -14.51
N ARG A 191 8.81 -16.29 -15.46
CA ARG A 191 8.58 -16.00 -16.88
C ARG A 191 7.30 -16.68 -17.37
N PRO A 192 6.10 -16.20 -16.94
CA PRO A 192 4.84 -16.75 -17.42
C PRO A 192 4.62 -16.40 -18.91
N LEU A 193 3.83 -17.21 -19.61
CA LEU A 193 3.56 -17.02 -21.05
C LEU A 193 2.86 -15.68 -21.37
N SER A 194 2.08 -15.15 -20.42
CA SER A 194 1.38 -13.86 -20.55
C SER A 194 2.31 -12.65 -20.45
N GLN A 195 3.54 -12.80 -19.95
CA GLN A 195 4.45 -11.69 -19.69
C GLN A 195 4.77 -10.89 -20.95
N HIS A 196 5.01 -11.56 -22.08
CA HIS A 196 5.33 -10.88 -23.33
C HIS A 196 4.14 -10.11 -23.90
N ALA A 197 2.93 -10.65 -23.77
CA ALA A 197 1.70 -9.97 -24.20
C ALA A 197 1.46 -8.70 -23.35
N ALA A 198 1.59 -8.82 -22.02
CA ALA A 198 1.48 -7.67 -21.12
C ALA A 198 2.51 -6.57 -21.44
N LEU A 199 3.74 -6.91 -21.81
CA LEU A 199 4.74 -5.93 -22.25
C LEU A 199 4.37 -5.24 -23.56
N ILE A 200 3.70 -5.92 -24.48
CA ILE A 200 3.19 -5.32 -25.72
C ILE A 200 2.04 -4.36 -25.41
N GLU A 201 1.14 -4.74 -24.51
CA GLU A 201 0.03 -3.88 -24.07
C GLU A 201 0.55 -2.64 -23.34
N ALA A 202 1.50 -2.80 -22.41
CA ALA A 202 2.14 -1.71 -21.68
C ALA A 202 2.90 -0.72 -22.59
N ALA A 203 3.24 -1.11 -23.82
CA ALA A 203 3.90 -0.22 -24.77
C ALA A 203 3.02 0.97 -25.20
N CYS A 204 1.72 0.98 -24.88
CA CYS A 204 0.86 2.14 -25.06
C CYS A 204 1.29 3.33 -24.18
N PHE A 205 1.95 3.07 -23.04
CA PHE A 205 2.38 4.10 -22.09
C PHE A 205 3.73 4.72 -22.45
N GLY A 206 4.59 4.04 -23.21
CA GLY A 206 5.91 4.60 -23.53
C GLY A 206 6.82 3.64 -24.29
N ALA A 207 7.89 4.20 -24.85
CA ALA A 207 8.87 3.42 -25.62
C ALA A 207 9.94 2.77 -24.74
N THR A 208 10.22 3.38 -23.59
CA THR A 208 11.18 2.89 -22.58
C THR A 208 10.48 2.47 -21.30
N LEU A 209 11.09 1.60 -20.51
CA LEU A 209 10.57 1.13 -19.22
C LEU A 209 10.33 2.30 -18.25
N GLN A 210 11.25 3.27 -18.24
CA GLN A 210 11.13 4.45 -17.38
C GLN A 210 9.94 5.33 -17.79
N GLU A 211 9.77 5.62 -19.08
CA GLU A 211 8.65 6.44 -19.56
C GLU A 211 7.31 5.75 -19.38
N ALA A 212 7.24 4.45 -19.70
CA ALA A 212 6.02 3.67 -19.59
C ALA A 212 5.56 3.59 -18.13
N ALA A 213 6.47 3.27 -17.19
CA ALA A 213 6.14 3.25 -15.77
C ALA A 213 5.72 4.63 -15.24
N ARG A 214 6.38 5.70 -15.71
CA ARG A 214 5.98 7.07 -15.35
C ARG A 214 4.57 7.38 -15.82
N HIS A 215 4.27 7.25 -17.12
CA HIS A 215 2.94 7.61 -17.64
C HIS A 215 1.83 6.74 -17.07
N LYS A 216 2.12 5.47 -16.76
CA LYS A 216 1.19 4.61 -16.02
C LYS A 216 0.90 5.17 -14.62
N LEU A 217 1.92 5.57 -13.87
CA LEU A 217 1.73 6.25 -12.57
C LEU A 217 0.99 7.59 -12.70
N GLU A 218 1.25 8.39 -13.74
CA GLU A 218 0.52 9.64 -13.98
C GLU A 218 -0.98 9.37 -14.16
N ALA A 219 -1.33 8.34 -14.94
CA ALA A 219 -2.72 7.93 -15.11
C ALA A 219 -3.33 7.44 -13.78
N ASP A 220 -2.62 6.58 -13.05
CA ASP A 220 -3.10 6.03 -11.78
C ASP A 220 -3.30 7.12 -10.71
N MET A 221 -2.42 8.13 -10.65
CA MET A 221 -2.56 9.27 -9.74
C MET A 221 -3.80 10.13 -10.04
N LEU A 222 -4.18 10.24 -11.31
CA LEU A 222 -5.34 11.04 -11.73
C LEU A 222 -6.66 10.27 -11.55
N ASP A 223 -6.63 8.96 -11.75
CA ASP A 223 -7.78 8.08 -11.55
C ASP A 223 -8.03 7.82 -10.05
N ALA A 224 -6.97 7.77 -9.24
CA ALA A 224 -7.06 7.54 -7.82
C ALA A 224 -7.42 8.85 -7.07
N GLY A 225 -8.67 8.98 -6.63
CA GLY A 225 -9.08 10.10 -5.79
C GLY A 225 -8.45 10.05 -4.38
N GLY A 226 -8.09 11.23 -3.85
CA GLY A 226 -7.66 11.43 -2.46
C GLY A 226 -6.16 11.58 -2.26
N ILE A 227 -5.76 12.24 -1.17
CA ILE A 227 -4.33 12.50 -0.88
C ILE A 227 -3.53 11.23 -0.57
N GLY A 228 -4.16 10.22 0.06
CA GLY A 228 -3.50 8.98 0.47
C GLY A 228 -3.03 8.12 -0.72
N SER A 229 -3.84 8.02 -1.77
CA SER A 229 -3.49 7.33 -3.00
C SER A 229 -2.37 8.05 -3.75
N ILE A 230 -2.47 9.37 -3.90
CA ILE A 230 -1.43 10.22 -4.51
C ILE A 230 -0.09 10.01 -3.80
N THR A 231 -0.10 10.03 -2.46
CA THR A 231 1.10 9.80 -1.64
C THR A 231 1.68 8.40 -1.86
N THR A 232 0.82 7.39 -2.01
CA THR A 232 1.23 6.02 -2.30
C THR A 232 1.91 5.91 -3.67
N CYS A 233 1.32 6.52 -4.70
CA CYS A 233 1.90 6.58 -6.04
C CYS A 233 3.25 7.34 -6.05
N LEU A 234 3.38 8.43 -5.27
CA LEU A 234 4.65 9.16 -5.14
C LEU A 234 5.72 8.34 -4.39
N SER A 235 5.31 7.52 -3.41
CA SER A 235 6.20 6.57 -2.75
C SER A 235 6.69 5.48 -3.70
N GLN A 236 5.81 4.98 -4.57
CA GLN A 236 6.18 4.04 -5.65
C GLN A 236 7.10 4.70 -6.68
N ALA A 237 6.84 5.95 -7.05
CA ALA A 237 7.70 6.73 -7.93
C ALA A 237 9.11 6.87 -7.35
N ALA A 238 9.23 7.11 -6.03
CA ALA A 238 10.50 7.16 -5.34
C ALA A 238 11.23 5.81 -5.38
N LEU A 239 10.54 4.70 -5.08
CA LEU A 239 11.13 3.35 -5.19
C LEU A 239 11.57 3.00 -6.63
N ALA A 240 10.84 3.51 -7.63
CA ALA A 240 11.15 3.34 -9.05
C ALA A 240 12.20 4.34 -9.61
N GLY A 241 12.65 5.30 -8.80
CA GLY A 241 13.57 6.36 -9.23
C GLY A 241 12.99 7.27 -10.32
N LEU A 242 11.72 7.66 -10.18
CA LEU A 242 10.97 8.49 -11.12
C LEU A 242 10.72 9.88 -10.52
N ALA A 243 11.59 10.85 -10.81
CA ALA A 243 11.52 12.20 -10.22
C ALA A 243 10.87 13.28 -11.10
N SER A 244 10.72 13.02 -12.40
CA SER A 244 10.30 14.03 -13.38
C SER A 244 8.95 13.71 -13.98
N PHE A 245 7.96 14.55 -13.69
CA PHE A 245 6.57 14.43 -14.12
C PHE A 245 6.13 15.63 -14.95
N SER A 246 5.03 15.48 -15.70
CA SER A 246 4.49 16.57 -16.52
C SER A 246 3.95 17.74 -15.67
N GLN A 247 4.08 18.98 -16.18
CA GLN A 247 3.54 20.16 -15.49
C GLN A 247 2.01 20.08 -15.32
N GLN A 248 1.31 19.53 -16.31
CA GLN A 248 -0.14 19.33 -16.27
C GLN A 248 -0.56 18.44 -15.08
N LEU A 249 0.19 17.38 -14.79
CA LEU A 249 -0.05 16.54 -13.61
C LEU A 249 0.09 17.36 -12.33
N LEU A 250 1.13 18.20 -12.21
CA LEU A 250 1.34 19.03 -11.02
C LEU A 250 0.15 19.97 -10.74
N GLU A 251 -0.37 20.60 -11.79
CA GLU A 251 -1.55 21.46 -11.72
C GLU A 251 -2.80 20.67 -11.30
N GLN A 252 -3.00 19.47 -11.88
CA GLN A 252 -4.13 18.60 -11.53
C GLN A 252 -4.04 18.06 -10.11
N LEU A 253 -2.86 17.64 -9.64
CA LEU A 253 -2.64 17.20 -8.27
C LEU A 253 -2.95 18.31 -7.27
N THR A 254 -2.54 19.54 -7.58
CA THR A 254 -2.87 20.72 -6.74
C THR A 254 -4.39 20.88 -6.59
N LEU A 255 -5.14 20.71 -7.68
CA LEU A 255 -6.61 20.77 -7.66
C LEU A 255 -7.26 19.60 -6.92
N LEU A 256 -6.73 18.38 -7.05
CA LEU A 256 -7.23 17.20 -6.35
C LEU A 256 -7.00 17.34 -4.84
N ILE A 257 -5.80 17.76 -4.43
CA ILE A 257 -5.48 18.01 -3.03
C ILE A 257 -6.37 19.12 -2.46
N ALA A 258 -6.65 20.17 -3.23
CA ALA A 258 -7.56 21.24 -2.81
C ALA A 258 -9.00 20.78 -2.55
N GLN A 259 -9.42 19.63 -3.09
CA GLN A 259 -10.74 19.03 -2.88
C GLN A 259 -10.80 18.10 -1.67
N GLU A 260 -9.66 17.78 -1.04
CA GLU A 260 -9.59 16.89 0.12
C GLU A 260 -10.36 17.48 1.30
N ASN A 261 -11.27 16.71 1.91
CA ASN A 261 -12.13 17.23 2.98
C ASN A 261 -11.83 16.57 4.34
N GLN A 262 -11.05 15.50 4.35
CA GLN A 262 -10.74 14.77 5.57
C GLN A 262 -9.41 15.23 6.14
N PHE A 263 -9.46 15.96 7.26
CA PHE A 263 -8.24 16.39 7.95
C PHE A 263 -7.42 15.21 8.46
N ALA A 264 -8.06 14.13 8.90
CA ALA A 264 -7.42 12.93 9.43
C ALA A 264 -6.50 12.22 8.41
N GLU A 265 -6.79 12.32 7.11
CA GLU A 265 -5.97 11.69 6.05
C GLU A 265 -4.68 12.47 5.74
N MET A 266 -4.63 13.76 6.13
CA MET A 266 -3.49 14.62 5.81
C MET A 266 -2.20 14.23 6.54
N GLY A 267 -2.28 13.66 7.73
CA GLY A 267 -1.11 13.38 8.57
C GLY A 267 -0.14 12.39 7.93
N GLN A 268 -0.66 11.24 7.50
CA GLN A 268 0.16 10.22 6.83
C GLN A 268 0.73 10.74 5.52
N ALA A 269 -0.05 11.51 4.77
CA ALA A 269 0.39 12.13 3.53
C ALA A 269 1.55 13.12 3.76
N LEU A 270 1.37 14.07 4.69
CA LEU A 270 2.38 15.07 5.01
C LEU A 270 3.68 14.43 5.52
N GLU A 271 3.59 13.42 6.39
CA GLU A 271 4.77 12.73 6.91
C GLU A 271 5.59 12.08 5.79
N VAL A 272 4.93 11.36 4.88
CA VAL A 272 5.60 10.68 3.77
C VAL A 272 6.15 11.68 2.76
N LEU A 273 5.34 12.66 2.33
CA LEU A 273 5.77 13.67 1.36
C LEU A 273 6.95 14.48 1.88
N TYR A 274 6.90 14.90 3.15
CA TYR A 274 7.99 15.66 3.76
C TYR A 274 9.26 14.82 3.92
N ALA A 275 9.12 13.56 4.35
CA ALA A 275 10.26 12.64 4.46
C ALA A 275 10.91 12.40 3.09
N LEU A 276 10.14 12.13 2.05
CA LEU A 276 10.64 11.94 0.68
C LEU A 276 11.32 13.22 0.15
N TRP A 277 10.72 14.39 0.35
CA TRP A 277 11.27 15.65 -0.15
C TRP A 277 12.60 16.01 0.51
N ARG A 278 12.71 15.78 1.84
CA ARG A 278 13.85 16.23 2.63
C ARG A 278 14.96 15.20 2.77
N LEU A 279 14.62 13.95 3.04
CA LEU A 279 15.54 12.91 3.53
C LEU A 279 15.94 11.88 2.45
N ASP A 280 15.23 11.82 1.32
CA ASP A 280 15.44 10.76 0.32
C ASP A 280 16.52 11.10 -0.73
N GLU A 281 17.76 11.07 -0.27
CA GLU A 281 18.95 11.22 -1.13
C GLU A 281 19.15 10.03 -2.09
N ILE A 282 18.61 8.86 -1.75
CA ILE A 282 18.93 7.59 -2.42
C ILE A 282 18.09 7.40 -3.68
N SER A 283 16.80 7.73 -3.65
CA SER A 283 15.93 7.58 -4.81
C SER A 283 16.15 8.62 -5.91
N GLY A 284 16.83 9.72 -5.59
CA GLY A 284 16.93 10.90 -6.46
C GLY A 284 15.69 11.78 -6.45
N MET A 285 14.76 11.57 -5.51
CA MET A 285 13.55 12.38 -5.32
C MET A 285 13.77 13.64 -4.46
N GLN A 286 14.90 13.74 -3.75
CA GLN A 286 15.19 14.90 -2.91
C GLN A 286 15.08 16.21 -3.72
N GLY A 287 14.25 17.13 -3.24
CA GLY A 287 14.01 18.40 -3.92
C GLY A 287 13.28 18.29 -5.27
N ALA A 288 12.70 17.14 -5.63
CA ALA A 288 11.93 16.99 -6.84
C ALA A 288 10.74 17.96 -6.85
N GLN A 289 10.50 18.62 -7.99
CA GLN A 289 9.45 19.63 -8.13
C GLN A 289 8.06 19.07 -7.81
N ILE A 290 7.78 17.81 -8.17
CA ILE A 290 6.50 17.17 -7.86
C ILE A 290 6.24 17.06 -6.36
N LEU A 291 7.26 16.66 -5.58
CA LEU A 291 7.13 16.54 -4.13
C LEU A 291 6.98 17.92 -3.50
N GLN A 292 7.72 18.91 -3.97
CA GLN A 292 7.58 20.28 -3.49
C GLN A 292 6.17 20.83 -3.75
N THR A 293 5.66 20.72 -4.99
CA THR A 293 4.33 21.23 -5.34
C THR A 293 3.22 20.53 -4.55
N THR A 294 3.27 19.20 -4.47
CA THR A 294 2.27 18.40 -3.74
C THR A 294 2.32 18.66 -2.24
N LEU A 295 3.52 18.78 -1.66
CA LEU A 295 3.70 19.11 -0.24
C LEU A 295 3.19 20.51 0.08
N CYS A 296 3.51 21.53 -0.72
CA CYS A 296 2.99 22.88 -0.50
C CYS A 296 1.46 22.91 -0.58
N ALA A 297 0.87 22.30 -1.60
CA ALA A 297 -0.58 22.20 -1.72
C ALA A 297 -1.22 21.44 -0.54
N ALA A 298 -0.59 20.36 -0.08
CA ALA A 298 -1.05 19.60 1.08
C ALA A 298 -0.96 20.40 2.38
N ILE A 299 0.11 21.16 2.61
CA ILE A 299 0.26 22.04 3.78
C ILE A 299 -0.80 23.14 3.76
N ASP A 300 -0.98 23.82 2.63
CA ASP A 300 -1.99 24.88 2.48
C ASP A 300 -3.40 24.32 2.72
N ARG A 301 -3.70 23.14 2.17
CA ARG A 301 -4.99 22.49 2.40
C ARG A 301 -5.17 22.06 3.85
N THR A 302 -4.13 21.52 4.48
CA THR A 302 -4.15 21.13 5.90
C THR A 302 -4.43 22.33 6.78
N LEU A 303 -3.75 23.45 6.54
CA LEU A 303 -3.96 24.71 7.26
C LEU A 303 -5.41 25.21 7.10
N TRP A 304 -5.98 25.12 5.90
CA TRP A 304 -7.39 25.45 5.68
C TRP A 304 -8.33 24.51 6.44
N LEU A 305 -8.07 23.20 6.41
CA LEU A 305 -8.89 22.19 7.11
C LEU A 305 -8.79 22.33 8.63
N CYS A 306 -7.67 22.79 9.19
CA CYS A 306 -7.52 23.11 10.61
C CYS A 306 -8.54 24.14 11.11
N GLU A 307 -9.11 24.96 10.24
CA GLU A 307 -10.11 25.97 10.61
C GLU A 307 -11.53 25.41 10.70
N SER A 308 -11.76 24.19 10.22
CA SER A 308 -13.07 23.53 10.24
C SER A 308 -13.51 23.26 11.68
N ASN A 309 -14.80 23.43 11.99
CA ASN A 309 -15.32 23.21 13.36
C ASN A 309 -15.87 21.79 13.57
N GLY A 310 -15.51 20.84 12.69
CA GLY A 310 -15.95 19.45 12.81
C GLY A 310 -15.23 18.77 13.98
N LYS A 311 -15.99 18.10 14.86
CA LYS A 311 -15.40 17.23 15.87
C LYS A 311 -14.99 15.91 15.20
N PRO A 312 -13.77 15.39 15.42
CA PRO A 312 -13.39 14.10 14.87
C PRO A 312 -14.21 12.99 15.51
N ASP A 313 -14.56 11.98 14.70
CA ASP A 313 -15.14 10.73 15.19
C ASP A 313 -14.12 9.96 16.03
N GLU A 314 -14.58 9.12 16.96
CA GLU A 314 -13.72 8.34 17.85
C GLU A 314 -12.71 7.46 17.08
N LYS A 315 -13.12 6.95 15.91
CA LYS A 315 -12.25 6.15 15.03
C LYS A 315 -11.15 6.97 14.37
N GLU A 316 -11.42 8.24 14.10
CA GLU A 316 -10.50 9.16 13.40
C GLU A 316 -9.64 9.95 14.38
N PHE A 317 -9.95 9.91 15.68
CA PHE A 317 -9.28 10.68 16.72
C PHE A 317 -7.75 10.65 16.63
N HIS A 318 -7.17 9.45 16.49
CA HIS A 318 -5.72 9.30 16.40
C HIS A 318 -5.14 9.81 15.07
N ALA A 319 -5.83 9.60 13.95
CA ALA A 319 -5.41 10.09 12.64
C ALA A 319 -5.51 11.62 12.57
N HIS A 320 -6.57 12.21 13.13
CA HIS A 320 -6.73 13.65 13.29
C HIS A 320 -5.59 14.27 14.11
N LEU A 321 -5.22 13.64 15.22
CA LEU A 321 -4.10 14.10 16.05
C LEU A 321 -2.75 13.95 15.33
N HIS A 322 -2.58 12.88 14.55
CA HIS A 322 -1.39 12.66 13.73
C HIS A 322 -1.23 13.74 12.66
N SER A 323 -2.31 14.21 12.03
CA SER A 323 -2.28 15.36 11.11
C SER A 323 -1.74 16.63 11.75
N TRP A 324 -2.18 16.94 12.98
CA TRP A 324 -1.63 18.05 13.75
C TRP A 324 -0.14 17.87 14.06
N GLN A 325 0.30 16.65 14.38
CA GLN A 325 1.71 16.34 14.66
C GLN A 325 2.60 16.47 13.43
N ALA A 326 2.17 15.94 12.29
CA ALA A 326 2.87 16.05 11.02
C ALA A 326 3.01 17.52 10.61
N LEU A 327 1.93 18.30 10.68
CA LEU A 327 1.96 19.73 10.40
C LEU A 327 2.93 20.47 11.33
N CYS A 328 2.84 20.26 12.64
CA CYS A 328 3.70 20.92 13.61
C CYS A 328 5.19 20.55 13.42
N HIS A 329 5.49 19.30 13.08
CA HIS A 329 6.85 18.86 12.77
C HIS A 329 7.44 19.65 11.60
N ILE A 330 6.66 19.79 10.51
CA ILE A 330 7.06 20.55 9.33
C ILE A 330 7.25 22.03 9.69
N LEU A 331 6.28 22.66 10.36
CA LEU A 331 6.35 24.07 10.74
C LEU A 331 7.55 24.37 11.65
N ARG A 332 7.87 23.48 12.58
CA ARG A 332 9.06 23.61 13.45
C ARG A 332 10.34 23.59 12.64
N ASP A 333 10.42 22.71 11.66
CA ASP A 333 11.62 22.60 10.84
C ASP A 333 11.76 23.82 9.91
N LEU A 334 10.65 24.36 9.40
CA LEU A 334 10.63 25.67 8.72
C LEU A 334 11.10 26.80 9.64
N HIS A 335 10.65 26.82 10.90
CA HIS A 335 11.10 27.79 11.91
C HIS A 335 12.61 27.68 12.19
N SER A 336 13.16 26.46 12.16
CA SER A 336 14.60 26.20 12.35
C SER A 336 15.49 26.58 11.14
N GLY A 337 14.90 27.00 10.02
CA GLY A 337 15.62 27.47 8.83
C GLY A 337 15.49 26.59 7.57
N VAL A 338 14.65 25.55 7.58
CA VAL A 338 14.33 24.82 6.34
C VAL A 338 13.51 25.72 5.41
N ASN A 339 13.94 25.90 4.16
CA ASN A 339 13.22 26.73 3.20
C ASN A 339 12.37 25.86 2.27
N LEU A 340 11.05 25.99 2.38
CA LEU A 340 10.09 25.39 1.46
C LEU A 340 9.35 26.53 0.72
N PRO A 341 9.65 26.77 -0.57
CA PRO A 341 9.04 27.85 -1.32
C PRO A 341 7.53 27.63 -1.46
N GLY A 342 6.73 28.63 -1.07
CA GLY A 342 5.28 28.62 -1.20
C GLY A 342 4.53 28.58 0.13
N VAL A 343 5.15 28.11 1.21
CA VAL A 343 4.52 28.06 2.54
C VAL A 343 4.92 29.28 3.36
N SER A 344 3.94 30.05 3.83
CA SER A 344 4.17 31.18 4.74
C SER A 344 4.08 30.75 6.21
N LEU A 345 5.23 30.66 6.88
CA LEU A 345 5.29 30.34 8.31
C LEU A 345 4.51 31.37 9.15
N SER A 346 4.58 32.66 8.81
CA SER A 346 3.85 33.71 9.53
C SER A 346 2.34 33.55 9.41
N ALA A 347 1.84 33.18 8.22
CA ALA A 347 0.41 32.91 8.04
C ALA A 347 -0.04 31.67 8.83
N ALA A 348 0.78 30.61 8.83
CA ALA A 348 0.51 29.41 9.61
C ALA A 348 0.46 29.71 11.13
N VAL A 349 1.43 30.46 11.65
CA VAL A 349 1.46 30.89 13.06
C VAL A 349 0.24 31.73 13.41
N ALA A 350 -0.13 32.72 12.59
CA ALA A 350 -1.31 33.55 12.81
C ALA A 350 -2.62 32.72 12.82
N LEU A 351 -2.70 31.68 11.99
CA LEU A 351 -3.82 30.74 11.99
C LEU A 351 -3.88 29.94 13.30
N LEU A 352 -2.74 29.41 13.76
CA LEU A 352 -2.66 28.69 15.03
C LEU A 352 -3.08 29.59 16.22
N GLU A 353 -2.65 30.85 16.23
CA GLU A 353 -3.05 31.83 17.25
C GLU A 353 -4.56 32.01 17.27
N ARG A 354 -5.15 32.33 16.11
CA ARG A 354 -6.59 32.49 15.96
C ARG A 354 -7.34 31.22 16.38
N ARG A 355 -6.83 30.05 16.00
CA ARG A 355 -7.48 28.76 16.29
C ARG A 355 -7.46 28.43 17.78
N SER A 356 -6.35 28.70 18.47
CA SER A 356 -6.24 28.50 19.91
C SER A 356 -7.29 29.32 20.70
N GLN A 357 -7.63 30.51 20.21
CA GLN A 357 -8.56 31.44 20.84
C GLN A 357 -10.01 31.32 20.34
N ALA A 358 -10.27 30.48 19.32
CA ALA A 358 -11.59 30.39 18.70
C ALA A 358 -12.59 29.66 19.61
N ILE A 359 -13.62 30.35 20.07
CA ILE A 359 -14.63 29.82 21.02
C ILE A 359 -15.37 28.59 20.47
N HIS A 360 -15.63 28.55 19.16
CA HIS A 360 -16.39 27.47 18.51
C HIS A 360 -15.52 26.30 18.03
N ALA A 361 -14.20 26.37 18.20
CA ALA A 361 -13.31 25.28 17.80
C ALA A 361 -13.43 24.10 18.79
N PRO A 362 -13.34 22.84 18.30
CA PRO A 362 -13.26 21.66 19.16
C PRO A 362 -12.12 21.80 20.18
N ALA A 363 -12.35 21.27 21.38
CA ALA A 363 -11.40 21.37 22.48
C ALA A 363 -10.03 20.78 22.11
N LEU A 364 -10.03 19.62 21.45
CA LEU A 364 -8.83 18.96 20.91
C LEU A 364 -8.00 19.89 20.01
N ASP A 365 -8.63 20.54 19.03
CA ASP A 365 -7.93 21.41 18.06
C ASP A 365 -7.36 22.67 18.73
N ARG A 366 -8.07 23.24 19.71
CA ARG A 366 -7.58 24.39 20.47
C ARG A 366 -6.33 24.04 21.25
N GLY A 367 -6.37 22.89 21.94
CA GLY A 367 -5.22 22.34 22.63
C GLY A 367 -4.06 22.06 21.68
N ALA A 368 -4.34 21.45 20.53
CA ALA A 368 -3.34 21.16 19.51
C ALA A 368 -2.71 22.44 18.94
N ALA A 369 -3.52 23.45 18.58
CA ALA A 369 -3.02 24.72 18.07
C ALA A 369 -2.12 25.44 19.07
N LEU A 370 -2.50 25.48 20.36
CA LEU A 370 -1.66 26.04 21.41
C LEU A 370 -0.37 25.22 21.61
N GLY A 371 -0.47 23.89 21.59
CA GLY A 371 0.70 23.00 21.69
C GLY A 371 1.67 23.20 20.54
N ALA A 372 1.17 23.41 19.31
CA ALA A 372 1.99 23.76 18.17
C ALA A 372 2.70 25.11 18.38
N LEU A 373 2.01 26.14 18.89
CA LEU A 373 2.62 27.44 19.19
C LEU A 373 3.70 27.36 20.26
N MET A 374 3.48 26.57 21.32
CA MET A 374 4.51 26.32 22.35
C MET A 374 5.75 25.65 21.77
N ARG A 375 5.55 24.71 20.83
CA ARG A 375 6.64 24.02 20.14
C ARG A 375 7.39 24.90 19.14
N LEU A 376 6.75 25.95 18.65
CA LEU A 376 7.35 27.01 17.83
C LEU A 376 7.94 28.16 18.67
N GLU A 377 8.01 28.00 20.00
CA GLU A 377 8.55 29.00 20.93
C GLU A 377 7.86 30.38 20.81
N HIS A 378 6.57 30.37 20.50
CA HIS A 378 5.80 31.61 20.33
C HIS A 378 5.68 32.37 21.67
N PRO A 379 5.91 33.71 21.71
CA PRO A 379 5.97 34.47 22.97
C PRO A 379 4.67 34.43 23.79
N ASN A 380 3.52 34.31 23.13
CA ASN A 380 2.21 34.23 23.79
C ASN A 380 1.82 32.81 24.23
N ALA A 381 2.64 31.80 23.96
CA ALA A 381 2.35 30.40 24.23
C ALA A 381 3.17 29.91 25.44
N SER A 382 2.63 30.13 26.64
CA SER A 382 3.25 29.72 27.92
C SER A 382 2.40 28.68 28.68
N ALA A 383 2.94 28.10 29.76
CA ALA A 383 2.16 27.27 30.68
C ALA A 383 0.93 28.00 31.23
N GLU A 384 1.06 29.28 31.55
CA GLU A 384 -0.07 30.08 32.05
C GLU A 384 -1.15 30.23 30.98
N ALA A 385 -0.78 30.43 29.71
CA ALA A 385 -1.73 30.46 28.61
C ALA A 385 -2.45 29.12 28.42
N ALA A 386 -1.73 27.99 28.58
CA ALA A 386 -2.32 26.66 28.55
C ALA A 386 -3.31 26.44 29.70
N LEU A 387 -2.97 26.85 30.92
CA LEU A 387 -3.87 26.77 32.07
C LEU A 387 -5.10 27.66 31.91
N ALA A 388 -4.91 28.89 31.41
CA ALA A 388 -6.00 29.81 31.15
C ALA A 388 -6.94 29.28 30.06
N MET A 389 -6.42 28.59 29.05
CA MET A 389 -7.24 27.89 28.04
C MET A 389 -8.02 26.74 28.65
N LEU A 390 -7.37 25.86 29.42
CA LEU A 390 -8.03 24.70 30.05
C LEU A 390 -9.18 25.15 30.98
N ALA A 391 -8.99 26.25 31.71
CA ALA A 391 -10.00 26.82 32.59
C ALA A 391 -11.24 27.38 31.87
N GLN A 392 -11.20 27.59 30.55
CA GLN A 392 -12.36 28.06 29.77
C GLN A 392 -13.30 26.94 29.35
N PHE A 393 -12.87 25.68 29.45
CA PHE A 393 -13.67 24.54 29.02
C PHE A 393 -14.50 23.96 30.15
N PHE A 394 -15.61 23.33 29.77
CA PHE A 394 -16.30 22.43 30.70
C PHE A 394 -15.39 21.25 31.04
N PRO A 395 -15.50 20.67 32.25
CA PRO A 395 -14.64 19.58 32.72
C PRO A 395 -14.57 18.41 31.72
N ALA A 396 -15.70 18.03 31.11
CA ALA A 396 -15.78 16.97 30.10
C ALA A 396 -15.01 17.28 28.79
N GLN A 397 -14.71 18.55 28.49
CA GLN A 397 -13.95 18.96 27.29
C GLN A 397 -12.48 19.26 27.61
N SER A 398 -12.16 19.51 28.88
CA SER A 398 -10.80 19.80 29.34
C SER A 398 -9.81 18.68 29.00
N GLY A 399 -10.25 17.42 29.04
CA GLY A 399 -9.42 16.25 28.71
C GLY A 399 -9.04 16.16 27.23
N GLU A 400 -9.98 16.43 26.33
CA GLU A 400 -9.70 16.51 24.89
C GLU A 400 -8.71 17.63 24.56
N ALA A 401 -8.90 18.81 25.14
CA ALA A 401 -7.95 19.93 24.98
C ALA A 401 -6.56 19.58 25.51
N LEU A 402 -6.49 18.96 26.69
CA LEU A 402 -5.23 18.51 27.27
C LEU A 402 -4.54 17.46 26.39
N HIS A 403 -5.30 16.56 25.77
CA HIS A 403 -4.76 15.56 24.85
C HIS A 403 -4.09 16.23 23.65
N GLY A 404 -4.78 17.16 22.97
CA GLY A 404 -4.20 17.90 21.84
C GLY A 404 -2.95 18.69 22.22
N LEU A 405 -2.99 19.32 23.38
CA LEU A 405 -1.88 20.10 23.92
C LEU A 405 -0.64 19.22 24.20
N LEU A 406 -0.82 18.12 24.95
CA LEU A 406 0.27 17.20 25.26
C LEU A 406 0.80 16.48 24.02
N ALA A 407 -0.06 16.19 23.04
CA ALA A 407 0.35 15.54 21.80
C ALA A 407 1.46 16.30 21.06
N LEU A 408 1.50 17.63 21.21
CA LEU A 408 2.42 18.50 20.50
C LEU A 408 3.49 19.12 21.39
N ALA A 409 3.14 19.49 22.64
CA ALA A 409 3.99 20.24 23.57
C ALA A 409 4.34 19.47 24.86
N ARG A 410 4.25 18.13 24.86
CA ARG A 410 4.53 17.29 26.06
C ARG A 410 5.82 17.66 26.78
N HIS A 411 6.92 17.84 26.06
CA HIS A 411 8.23 18.07 26.69
C HIS A 411 8.30 19.47 27.31
N GLN A 412 7.79 20.50 26.61
CA GLN A 412 7.74 21.87 27.12
C GLN A 412 6.90 21.96 28.40
N LEU A 413 5.76 21.25 28.44
CA LEU A 413 4.84 21.27 29.58
C LEU A 413 5.35 20.44 30.76
N ALA A 414 5.86 19.24 30.49
CA ALA A 414 6.44 18.35 31.51
C ALA A 414 7.74 18.89 32.11
N CYS A 415 8.28 20.00 31.62
CA CYS A 415 9.44 20.67 32.19
C CYS A 415 9.07 21.96 32.94
N GLN A 416 7.79 22.36 33.00
CA GLN A 416 7.35 23.61 33.60
C GLN A 416 6.59 23.37 34.92
N PRO A 417 7.21 23.63 36.09
CA PRO A 417 6.55 23.44 37.40
C PRO A 417 5.26 24.25 37.57
N ALA A 418 5.19 25.43 36.95
CA ALA A 418 3.99 26.28 36.95
C ALA A 418 2.77 25.58 36.33
N PHE A 419 2.98 24.80 35.26
CA PHE A 419 1.90 24.04 34.64
C PHE A 419 1.32 23.00 35.59
N ILE A 420 2.18 22.22 36.26
CA ILE A 420 1.73 21.17 37.19
C ILE A 420 1.01 21.78 38.40
N ALA A 421 1.56 22.84 38.98
CA ALA A 421 0.93 23.51 40.11
C ALA A 421 -0.45 24.08 39.73
N GLY A 422 -0.56 24.73 38.57
CA GLY A 422 -1.83 25.28 38.10
C GLY A 422 -2.83 24.20 37.71
N PHE A 423 -2.38 23.13 37.06
CA PHE A 423 -3.25 22.02 36.65
C PHE A 423 -3.76 21.25 37.87
N SER A 424 -2.91 21.03 38.87
CA SER A 424 -3.27 20.47 40.18
C SER A 424 -4.32 21.33 40.90
N SER A 425 -4.14 22.65 40.92
CA SER A 425 -5.13 23.60 41.46
C SER A 425 -6.46 23.52 40.72
N HIS A 426 -6.44 23.43 39.39
CA HIS A 426 -7.64 23.30 38.57
C HIS A 426 -8.40 22.00 38.88
N LEU A 427 -7.70 20.86 38.98
CA LEU A 427 -8.32 19.59 39.37
C LEU A 427 -8.97 19.65 40.76
N ASN A 428 -8.34 20.32 41.73
CA ASN A 428 -8.86 20.46 43.08
C ASN A 428 -10.09 21.40 43.17
N GLN A 429 -10.39 22.17 42.12
CA GLN A 429 -11.56 23.05 42.05
C GLN A 429 -12.77 22.37 41.40
N LEU A 430 -12.59 21.20 40.78
CA LEU A 430 -13.68 20.44 40.18
C LEU A 430 -14.57 19.82 41.26
N SER A 431 -15.88 19.74 40.99
CA SER A 431 -16.79 18.94 41.79
C SER A 431 -16.49 17.43 41.61
N ASP A 432 -16.93 16.59 42.54
CA ASP A 432 -16.74 15.13 42.44
C ASP A 432 -17.33 14.57 41.13
N ASP A 433 -18.53 15.02 40.75
CA ASP A 433 -19.21 14.59 39.52
C ASP A 433 -18.47 15.06 38.26
N ASP A 434 -18.01 16.32 38.24
CA ASP A 434 -17.24 16.89 37.13
C ASP A 434 -15.89 16.19 36.95
N PHE A 435 -15.23 15.87 38.06
CA PHE A 435 -13.97 15.15 38.05
C PHE A 435 -14.15 13.74 37.48
N ILE A 436 -15.18 13.00 37.92
CA ILE A 436 -15.48 11.65 37.40
C ILE A 436 -15.76 11.69 35.90
N ASN A 437 -16.51 12.70 35.42
CA ASN A 437 -16.82 12.86 34.00
C ASN A 437 -15.58 13.19 33.15
N ALA A 438 -14.65 14.01 33.65
CA ALA A 438 -13.42 14.37 32.94
C ALA A 438 -12.32 13.29 32.98
N LEU A 439 -12.39 12.39 33.96
CA LEU A 439 -11.34 11.43 34.29
C LEU A 439 -10.92 10.50 33.14
N PRO A 440 -11.83 9.95 32.30
CA PRO A 440 -11.44 9.08 31.19
C PRO A 440 -10.52 9.77 30.19
N ASP A 441 -10.88 10.99 29.75
CA ASP A 441 -10.11 11.75 28.75
C ASP A 441 -8.81 12.28 29.32
N LEU A 442 -8.81 12.71 30.59
CA LEU A 442 -7.60 13.09 31.32
C LEU A 442 -6.61 11.92 31.43
N ARG A 443 -7.11 10.71 31.74
CA ARG A 443 -6.29 9.50 31.76
C ARG A 443 -5.78 9.15 30.36
N ALA A 444 -6.60 9.28 29.32
CA ALA A 444 -6.19 9.03 27.94
C ALA A 444 -5.05 9.98 27.53
N ALA A 445 -5.18 11.27 27.81
CA ALA A 445 -4.15 12.28 27.56
C ALA A 445 -2.83 11.97 28.29
N MET A 446 -2.89 11.55 29.56
CA MET A 446 -1.71 11.19 30.35
C MET A 446 -1.11 9.84 29.95
N ALA A 447 -1.93 8.88 29.51
CA ALA A 447 -1.49 7.57 29.04
C ALA A 447 -0.68 7.68 27.74
N TRP A 448 -0.94 8.71 26.93
CA TRP A 448 -0.21 8.98 25.70
C TRP A 448 1.28 9.35 25.95
N LEU A 449 1.63 9.84 27.14
CA LEU A 449 2.99 10.19 27.48
C LEU A 449 3.91 8.93 27.54
N PRO A 450 5.09 8.95 26.91
CA PRO A 450 6.06 7.85 27.02
C PRO A 450 6.45 7.55 28.48
N PRO A 451 6.85 6.30 28.82
CA PRO A 451 7.18 5.91 30.20
C PRO A 451 8.19 6.85 30.90
N ARG A 452 9.20 7.33 30.18
CA ARG A 452 10.21 8.26 30.73
C ARG A 452 9.60 9.62 31.10
N GLU A 453 8.83 10.20 30.19
CA GLU A 453 8.21 11.52 30.37
C GLU A 453 7.13 11.47 31.45
N ARG A 454 6.36 10.38 31.53
CA ARG A 454 5.45 10.11 32.67
C ARG A 454 6.21 10.07 33.99
N GLY A 455 7.39 9.44 34.01
CA GLY A 455 8.25 9.42 35.19
C GLY A 455 8.70 10.81 35.62
N THR A 456 9.10 11.67 34.68
CA THR A 456 9.47 13.06 34.97
C THR A 456 8.30 13.87 35.52
N LEU A 457 7.13 13.78 34.87
CA LEU A 457 5.91 14.44 35.34
C LEU A 457 5.52 13.95 36.73
N ALA A 458 5.62 12.64 36.99
CA ALA A 458 5.34 12.05 38.29
C ALA A 458 6.27 12.57 39.40
N HIS A 459 7.57 12.75 39.13
CA HIS A 459 8.49 13.38 40.09
C HIS A 459 8.08 14.82 40.40
N GLN A 460 7.75 15.61 39.39
CA GLN A 460 7.33 17.00 39.60
C GLN A 460 6.00 17.10 40.36
N VAL A 461 5.08 16.15 40.17
CA VAL A 461 3.87 16.04 41.00
C VAL A 461 4.24 15.77 42.47
N LEU A 462 5.17 14.85 42.74
CA LEU A 462 5.65 14.59 44.11
C LEU A 462 6.33 15.82 44.71
N GLU A 463 7.15 16.54 43.95
CA GLU A 463 7.76 17.80 44.40
C GLU A 463 6.71 18.86 44.74
N HIS A 464 5.71 19.03 43.88
CA HIS A 464 4.61 19.99 44.10
C HIS A 464 3.86 19.72 45.42
N TYR A 465 3.57 18.45 45.72
CA TYR A 465 2.92 18.04 46.96
C TYR A 465 3.88 17.89 48.16
N GLN A 466 5.15 18.28 48.02
CA GLN A 466 6.19 18.17 49.05
C GLN A 466 6.46 16.72 49.51
N LEU A 467 6.20 15.76 48.63
CA LEU A 467 6.38 14.31 48.82
C LEU A 467 7.58 13.76 48.03
N ALA A 468 8.56 14.60 47.70
CA ALA A 468 9.74 14.25 46.89
C ALA A 468 10.59 13.09 47.46
N GLN A 469 10.38 12.72 48.73
CA GLN A 469 11.06 11.59 49.37
C GLN A 469 10.44 10.23 49.03
N LEU A 470 9.25 10.20 48.45
CA LEU A 470 8.62 8.98 47.98
C LEU A 470 9.13 8.60 46.58
N PRO A 471 9.35 7.30 46.29
CA PRO A 471 9.66 6.87 44.94
C PRO A 471 8.42 7.07 44.03
N VAL A 472 8.62 7.27 42.72
CA VAL A 472 7.49 7.38 41.76
C VAL A 472 6.55 6.18 41.80
N SER A 473 7.06 4.99 42.14
CA SER A 473 6.22 3.80 42.35
C SER A 473 5.18 3.97 43.46
N ALA A 474 5.37 4.93 44.39
CA ALA A 474 4.39 5.29 45.41
C ALA A 474 3.06 5.77 44.79
N LEU A 475 3.12 6.49 43.65
CA LEU A 475 1.94 6.97 42.92
C LEU A 475 1.17 5.86 42.21
N GLN A 476 1.77 4.67 42.07
CA GLN A 476 1.14 3.49 41.49
C GLN A 476 0.68 2.50 42.56
N MET A 477 0.89 2.80 43.84
CA MET A 477 0.40 1.92 44.89
C MET A 477 -1.12 1.95 44.93
N PRO A 478 -1.78 0.78 45.05
CA PRO A 478 -3.22 0.75 45.21
C PRO A 478 -3.60 1.53 46.47
N LEU A 479 -4.49 2.51 46.31
CA LEU A 479 -5.04 3.26 47.44
C LEU A 479 -5.66 2.27 48.43
N HIS A 480 -5.31 2.39 49.71
CA HIS A 480 -5.89 1.57 50.76
C HIS A 480 -7.34 1.99 50.99
N CYS A 481 -8.25 1.39 50.23
CA CYS A 481 -9.68 1.57 50.43
C CYS A 481 -10.14 0.51 51.45
N PRO A 482 -10.76 0.88 52.58
CA PRO A 482 -11.26 -0.10 53.52
C PRO A 482 -12.23 -1.05 52.80
N PRO A 483 -12.18 -2.36 53.05
CA PRO A 483 -12.99 -3.35 52.31
C PRO A 483 -14.50 -3.08 52.41
N GLN A 484 -14.93 -2.41 53.47
CA GLN A 484 -16.30 -1.94 53.68
C GLN A 484 -16.72 -0.87 52.66
N ALA A 485 -15.83 0.05 52.29
CA ALA A 485 -16.10 1.06 51.27
C ALA A 485 -16.20 0.42 49.88
N ILE A 486 -15.32 -0.53 49.54
CA ILE A 486 -15.36 -1.24 48.26
C ILE A 486 -16.69 -2.01 48.12
N ALA A 487 -17.10 -2.75 49.16
CA ALA A 487 -18.36 -3.48 49.18
C ALA A 487 -19.58 -2.54 49.03
N HIS A 488 -19.54 -1.38 49.68
CA HIS A 488 -20.61 -0.37 49.58
C HIS A 488 -20.76 0.19 48.16
N HIS A 489 -19.65 0.53 47.49
CA HIS A 489 -19.68 1.05 46.11
C HIS A 489 -20.11 -0.02 45.10
N GLN A 490 -19.66 -1.28 45.25
CA GLN A 490 -20.14 -2.39 44.41
C GLN A 490 -21.65 -2.61 44.56
N GLN A 491 -22.18 -2.45 45.77
CA GLN A 491 -23.61 -2.57 46.02
C GLN A 491 -24.42 -1.43 45.38
N LEU A 492 -23.91 -0.20 45.41
CA LEU A 492 -24.49 0.95 44.71
C LEU A 492 -24.46 0.77 43.19
N GLU A 493 -23.35 0.25 42.64
CA GLU A 493 -23.22 -0.05 41.22
C GLU A 493 -24.22 -1.13 40.77
N GLN A 494 -24.38 -2.21 41.55
CA GLN A 494 -25.41 -3.23 41.29
C GLN A 494 -26.83 -2.67 41.35
N GLN A 495 -27.12 -1.76 42.29
CA GLN A 495 -28.43 -1.10 42.40
C GLN A 495 -28.70 -0.17 41.21
N ALA A 496 -27.68 0.55 40.74
CA ALA A 496 -27.77 1.39 39.55
C ALA A 496 -28.01 0.54 38.29
N LEU A 497 -27.26 -0.55 38.10
CA LEU A 497 -27.43 -1.47 36.98
C LEU A 497 -28.81 -2.14 36.98
N ALA A 498 -29.30 -2.59 38.14
CA ALA A 498 -30.64 -3.15 38.29
C ALA A 498 -31.74 -2.11 37.97
N SER A 499 -31.53 -0.85 38.36
CA SER A 499 -32.44 0.24 38.01
C SER A 499 -32.40 0.54 36.51
N LEU A 500 -31.23 0.56 35.87
CA LEU A 500 -31.12 0.76 34.42
C LEU A 500 -31.75 -0.39 33.60
N GLN A 501 -31.67 -1.63 34.10
CA GLN A 501 -32.36 -2.79 33.52
C GLN A 501 -33.88 -2.64 33.59
N ASN A 502 -34.42 -2.16 34.72
CA ASN A 502 -35.86 -1.91 34.87
C ASN A 502 -36.40 -0.86 33.87
N TRP A 503 -35.54 0.05 33.40
CA TRP A 503 -35.90 1.10 32.45
C TRP A 503 -35.54 0.74 30.99
N GLY A 504 -35.00 -0.45 30.74
CA GLY A 504 -34.68 -0.95 29.40
C GLY A 504 -33.47 -0.29 28.74
N VAL A 505 -32.64 0.42 29.51
CA VAL A 505 -31.48 1.19 28.99
C VAL A 505 -30.21 0.33 28.90
N PHE A 506 -30.21 -0.86 29.52
CA PHE A 506 -29.06 -1.76 29.56
C PHE A 506 -29.50 -3.21 29.33
N HIS A 507 -29.09 -3.81 28.20
CA HIS A 507 -29.19 -5.25 27.94
C HIS A 507 -27.79 -5.86 27.97
N VAL A 508 -27.61 -6.84 28.85
CA VAL A 508 -26.37 -7.63 29.00
C VAL A 508 -26.15 -8.53 27.80
#